data_AF-A0A2G2XNF8-F1
#
_entry.id   AF-A0A2G2XNF8-F1
#
_cell.length_a   1.000
_cell.length_b   1.000
_cell.length_c   1.000
_cell.angle_alpha   90.00
_cell.angle_beta   90.00
_cell.angle_gamma   90.00
#
_symmetry.space_group_name_H-M   'P 1'
#
loop_
_entity.id
_entity.type
_entity.pdbx_description
1 polymer ?
#
loop_
_entity_poly.entity_id
_entity_poly.type
_entity_poly.pdbx_seq_one_letter_code
_entity_poly.pdbx_strand_id
1 'polypeptide(L)'
;MPFKRFVEIGKVALVNYGKNYEKLVVIVDASLNDFDRFKLMLAKIKRAGVVRQELAKFKKEVADWEIIFLIYDEQKLSGKGVIWHFLSIVKLAIQL
;
A
#
# COMPACT_ATOMS: atom_id res chain seq x y z
N MET A 1 -14.37 -26.26 -15.68
CA MET A 1 -13.53 -25.05 -15.50
C MET A 1 -14.20 -24.10 -14.49
N PRO A 2 -13.44 -23.37 -13.66
CA PRO A 2 -13.98 -22.64 -12.50
C PRO A 2 -14.78 -21.36 -12.83
N PHE A 3 -14.66 -20.80 -14.03
CA PHE A 3 -15.33 -19.56 -14.43
C PHE A 3 -16.49 -19.82 -15.40
N LYS A 4 -17.60 -19.10 -15.18
CA LYS A 4 -18.83 -19.20 -15.99
C LYS A 4 -19.17 -17.93 -16.78
N ARG A 5 -18.57 -16.78 -16.44
CA ARG A 5 -18.85 -15.48 -17.06
C ARG A 5 -17.52 -14.82 -17.43
N PHE A 6 -17.30 -14.66 -18.73
CA PHE A 6 -16.09 -14.07 -19.31
C PHE A 6 -16.42 -12.73 -19.96
N VAL A 7 -15.43 -11.83 -20.01
CA VAL A 7 -15.52 -10.57 -20.75
C VAL A 7 -15.25 -10.87 -22.22
N GLU A 8 -16.29 -10.76 -23.04
CA GLU A 8 -16.23 -11.02 -24.48
C GLU A 8 -17.05 -9.95 -25.20
N ILE A 9 -16.66 -9.66 -26.45
CA ILE A 9 -17.39 -8.74 -27.32
C ILE A 9 -18.81 -9.27 -27.53
N GLY A 10 -19.81 -8.39 -27.41
CA GLY A 10 -21.23 -8.72 -27.52
C GLY A 10 -21.91 -9.13 -26.21
N LYS A 11 -21.17 -9.29 -25.10
CA LYS A 11 -21.79 -9.59 -23.80
C LYS A 11 -22.29 -8.32 -23.10
N VAL A 12 -23.39 -8.49 -22.36
CA VAL A 12 -24.04 -7.42 -21.59
C VAL A 12 -23.39 -7.32 -20.21
N ALA A 13 -23.12 -6.10 -19.77
CA ALA A 13 -22.65 -5.76 -18.44
C ALA A 13 -23.56 -4.70 -17.80
N LEU A 14 -23.70 -4.78 -16.47
CA LEU A 14 -24.36 -3.76 -15.66
C LEU A 14 -23.33 -2.75 -15.17
N VAL A 15 -23.61 -1.46 -15.34
CA VAL A 15 -22.73 -0.39 -14.85
C VAL A 15 -23.08 -0.04 -13.40
N ASN A 16 -22.17 -0.37 -12.49
CA ASN A 16 -22.38 -0.17 -11.04
C ASN A 16 -21.85 1.18 -10.51
N TYR A 17 -21.29 2.05 -11.36
CA TYR A 17 -20.79 3.36 -10.93
C TYR A 17 -20.72 4.38 -12.07
N GLY A 18 -20.68 5.67 -11.70
CA GLY A 18 -20.46 6.79 -12.61
C GLY A 18 -21.72 7.29 -13.32
N LYS A 19 -21.51 8.08 -14.38
CA LYS A 19 -22.58 8.81 -15.09
C LYS A 19 -23.67 7.91 -15.73
N ASN A 20 -23.34 6.64 -15.95
CA ASN A 20 -24.24 5.64 -16.54
C ASN A 20 -24.67 4.56 -15.53
N TYR A 21 -24.72 4.89 -14.24
CA TYR A 21 -25.19 3.99 -13.18
C TYR A 21 -26.53 3.33 -13.54
N GLU A 22 -26.65 2.03 -13.24
CA GLU A 22 -27.83 1.17 -13.47
C GLU A 22 -28.20 0.92 -14.94
N LYS A 23 -27.39 1.39 -15.89
CA LYS A 23 -27.60 1.10 -17.31
C LYS A 23 -26.94 -0.22 -17.71
N LEU A 24 -27.61 -0.95 -18.59
CA LEU A 24 -27.06 -2.11 -19.29
C LEU A 24 -26.27 -1.63 -20.51
N VAL A 25 -25.03 -2.10 -20.62
CA VAL A 25 -24.13 -1.78 -21.73
C VAL A 25 -23.65 -3.06 -22.40
N VAL A 26 -23.41 -3.00 -23.71
CA VAL A 26 -22.83 -4.11 -24.48
C VAL A 26 -21.34 -3.83 -24.67
N ILE A 27 -20.50 -4.84 -24.45
CA ILE A 27 -19.06 -4.76 -24.70
C ILE A 27 -18.85 -4.76 -26.22
N VAL A 28 -18.51 -3.60 -26.79
CA VAL A 28 -18.32 -3.46 -28.26
C VAL A 28 -16.89 -3.81 -28.67
N ASP A 29 -15.92 -3.53 -27.81
CA ASP A 29 -14.53 -3.85 -28.06
C ASP A 29 -13.85 -4.29 -26.76
N ALA A 30 -13.02 -5.33 -26.87
CA ALA A 30 -12.17 -5.84 -25.79
C ALA A 30 -10.70 -5.46 -26.00
N SER A 31 -10.41 -4.63 -27.00
CA SER A 31 -9.07 -4.17 -27.28
C SER A 31 -8.63 -3.15 -26.22
N LEU A 32 -7.67 -3.53 -25.38
CA LEU A 32 -6.62 -2.56 -25.13
C LEU A 32 -5.88 -2.45 -26.46
N ASN A 33 -6.29 -1.50 -27.29
CA ASN A 33 -5.48 -1.02 -28.40
C ASN A 33 -4.07 -0.72 -27.84
N ASP A 34 -3.01 -0.90 -28.61
CA ASP A 34 -1.64 -0.85 -28.07
C ASP A 34 -1.34 0.48 -27.34
N PHE A 35 -2.06 1.55 -27.70
CA PHE A 35 -2.05 2.82 -26.99
C PHE A 35 -2.54 2.74 -25.52
N ASP A 36 -3.60 1.97 -25.24
CA ASP A 36 -4.11 1.79 -23.88
C ASP A 36 -3.20 0.85 -23.06
N ARG A 37 -2.50 -0.09 -23.72
CA ARG A 37 -1.44 -0.89 -23.07
C ARG A 37 -0.27 -0.02 -22.64
N PHE A 38 0.11 0.94 -23.48
CA PHE A 38 1.15 1.92 -23.17
C PHE A 38 0.76 2.81 -21.98
N LYS A 39 -0.48 3.33 -21.94
CA LYS A 39 -0.97 4.08 -20.78
C LYS A 39 -0.92 3.26 -19.49
N LEU A 40 -1.34 1.99 -19.56
CA LEU A 40 -1.33 1.08 -18.41
C LEU A 40 0.10 0.78 -17.94
N MET A 41 1.06 0.67 -18.86
CA MET A 41 2.49 0.56 -18.54
C MET A 41 2.99 1.81 -17.80
N LEU A 42 2.73 3.02 -18.32
CA LEU A 42 3.13 4.26 -17.66
C LEU A 42 2.51 4.39 -16.26
N ALA A 43 1.24 4.01 -16.10
CA ALA A 43 0.57 4.02 -14.81
C ALA A 43 1.21 3.02 -13.82
N LYS A 44 1.57 1.81 -14.27
CA LYS A 44 2.28 0.80 -13.47
C LYS A 44 3.65 1.30 -13.01
N ILE A 45 4.42 1.92 -13.90
CA ILE A 45 5.75 2.47 -13.57
C ILE A 45 5.63 3.58 -12.52
N LYS A 46 4.71 4.54 -12.71
CA LYS A 46 4.46 5.63 -11.74
C LYS A 46 4.08 5.08 -10.36
N ARG A 47 3.13 4.13 -10.31
CA ARG A 47 2.72 3.50 -9.06
C ARG A 47 3.87 2.77 -8.37
N ALA A 48 4.66 1.99 -9.12
CA ALA A 48 5.82 1.29 -8.56
C ALA A 48 6.88 2.26 -8.01
N GLY A 49 7.07 3.42 -8.65
CA GLY A 49 7.96 4.48 -8.17
C GLY A 49 7.54 5.04 -6.82
N VAL A 50 6.27 5.44 -6.68
CA VAL A 50 5.71 5.99 -5.42
C VAL A 50 5.79 4.95 -4.30
N VAL A 51 5.35 3.71 -4.56
CA VAL A 51 5.40 2.64 -3.55
C VAL A 51 6.83 2.38 -3.08
N ARG A 52 7.82 2.38 -3.98
CA ARG A 52 9.23 2.22 -3.59
C ARG A 52 9.74 3.38 -2.72
N GLN A 53 9.34 4.61 -3.02
CA GLN A 53 9.71 5.77 -2.21
C GLN A 53 9.12 5.70 -0.81
N GLU A 54 7.85 5.32 -0.68
CA GLU A 54 7.19 5.12 0.62
C GLU A 54 7.85 3.99 1.40
N LEU A 55 8.08 2.84 0.78
CA LEU A 55 8.78 1.71 1.42
C LEU A 55 10.21 2.05 1.85
N ALA A 56 10.93 2.89 1.10
CA ALA A 56 12.27 3.32 1.48
C ALA A 56 12.26 4.21 2.74
N LYS A 57 11.25 5.08 2.90
CA LYS A 57 11.08 5.88 4.12
C LYS A 57 10.82 5.00 5.34
N PHE A 58 9.87 4.07 5.22
CA PHE A 58 9.56 3.13 6.31
C PHE A 58 10.76 2.26 6.69
N LYS A 59 11.55 1.78 5.72
CA LYS A 59 12.78 1.01 6.01
C LYS A 59 13.82 1.81 6.79
N LYS A 60 13.96 3.11 6.49
CA LYS A 60 14.87 3.99 7.23
C LYS A 60 14.38 4.20 8.66
N GLU A 61 13.09 4.49 8.84
CA GLU A 61 12.49 4.63 10.17
C GLU A 61 12.68 3.37 11.01
N VAL A 62 12.41 2.18 10.45
CA VAL A 62 12.63 0.90 11.14
C VAL A 62 14.10 0.70 11.52
N ALA A 63 15.06 1.01 10.63
CA ALA A 63 16.49 0.91 10.93
C ALA A 63 16.92 1.89 12.04
N ASP A 64 16.37 3.12 12.04
CA ASP A 64 16.64 4.10 13.09
C ASP A 64 16.11 3.60 14.46
N TRP A 65 14.93 2.98 14.49
CA TRP A 65 14.37 2.35 15.70
C TRP A 65 15.13 1.10 16.16
N GLU A 66 15.63 0.26 15.24
CA GLU A 66 16.46 -0.90 15.56
C GLU A 66 17.79 -0.47 16.18
N ILE A 67 18.42 0.59 15.67
CA ILE A 67 19.65 1.17 16.25
C ILE A 67 19.36 1.72 17.65
N ILE A 68 18.26 2.44 17.84
CA ILE A 68 17.86 2.94 19.17
C ILE A 68 17.61 1.77 20.13
N PHE A 69 16.95 0.69 19.70
CA PHE A 69 16.69 -0.48 20.51
C PHE A 69 17.98 -1.20 20.93
N LEU A 70 18.94 -1.34 20.00
CA LEU A 70 20.26 -1.92 20.28
C LEU A 70 21.07 -1.05 21.24
N ILE A 71 21.07 0.28 21.07
CA ILE A 71 21.70 1.22 22.01
C ILE A 71 21.02 1.13 23.39
N TYR A 72 19.70 0.97 23.44
CA TYR A 72 18.97 0.81 24.69
C TYR A 72 19.32 -0.50 25.42
N ASP A 73 19.57 -1.58 24.67
CA ASP A 73 19.96 -2.89 25.22
C ASP A 73 21.42 -2.87 25.71
N GLU A 74 22.33 -2.21 24.98
CA GLU A 74 23.73 -2.05 25.36
C GLU A 74 23.90 -1.21 26.65
N GLN A 75 23.09 -0.15 26.84
CA GLN A 75 23.06 0.64 28.07
C GLN A 75 22.46 -0.13 29.27
N LYS A 76 21.69 -1.19 29.04
CA LYS A 76 21.08 -2.03 30.08
C LYS A 76 22.08 -3.00 30.72
N LEU A 77 23.13 -3.39 29.98
CA LEU A 77 24.24 -4.23 30.47
C LEU A 77 25.26 -3.47 31.34
N SER A 78 25.29 -2.14 31.30
CA SER A 78 26.20 -1.29 32.10
C SER A 78 25.67 -0.92 33.49
N GLY A 79 24.43 -1.33 33.83
CA GLY A 79 23.91 -1.32 35.19
C GLY A 79 23.79 0.06 35.82
N LYS A 80 22.68 0.78 35.57
CA LYS A 80 22.14 1.86 36.43
C LYS A 80 20.69 2.22 36.06
N GLY A 81 19.74 1.73 36.85
CA GLY A 81 18.60 2.48 37.45
C GLY A 81 17.60 3.34 36.66
N VAL A 82 17.68 3.52 35.33
CA VAL A 82 16.86 4.54 34.62
C VAL A 82 15.57 3.99 33.97
N ILE A 83 15.36 2.67 34.04
CA ILE A 83 14.40 1.92 33.20
C ILE A 83 12.92 2.22 33.53
N TRP A 84 12.61 2.68 34.75
CA TRP A 84 11.21 2.89 35.17
C TRP A 84 10.63 4.25 34.81
N HIS A 85 11.46 5.28 34.65
CA HIS A 85 10.96 6.63 34.35
C HIS A 85 10.64 6.82 32.86
N PHE A 86 11.40 6.15 31.98
CA PHE A 86 11.23 6.29 30.53
C PHE A 86 9.99 5.57 29.98
N LEU A 87 9.68 4.38 30.51
CA LEU A 87 8.45 3.66 30.17
C LEU A 87 7.19 4.43 30.60
N SER A 88 7.25 5.24 31.66
CA SER A 88 6.14 6.09 32.09
C SER A 88 5.86 7.24 31.13
N ILE A 89 6.90 7.86 30.56
CA ILE A 89 6.77 9.00 29.65
C ILE A 89 6.25 8.56 28.28
N VAL A 90 6.74 7.44 27.76
CA VAL A 90 6.30 6.90 26.46
C VAL A 90 4.85 6.40 26.50
N LYS A 91 4.41 5.85 27.64
CA LYS A 91 3.02 5.41 27.81
C LYS A 91 2.04 6.60 27.89
N LEU A 92 2.47 7.72 28.48
CA LEU A 92 1.70 8.96 28.59
C LEU A 92 1.54 9.69 27.23
N ALA A 93 2.56 9.62 26.36
CA ALA A 93 2.56 10.28 25.05
C ALA A 93 1.74 9.54 23.98
N ILE A 94 1.37 8.28 24.20
CA ILE A 94 0.54 7.46 23.28
C ILE A 94 -0.96 7.55 23.63
N GLN A 95 -1.31 8.15 24.77
CA GLN A 95 -2.70 8.29 25.26
C GLN A 95 -3.30 9.71 25.07
N LEU A 96 -2.60 10.61 24.37
CA LEU A 96 -3.06 11.93 23.91
C LEU A 96 -3.07 11.96 22.38
#